data_AF-A0A559S038-F1
#
_entry.id   AF-A0A559S038-F1
#
_cell.length_a   1.000
_cell.length_b   1.000
_cell.length_c   1.000
_cell.angle_alpha   90.00
_cell.angle_beta   90.00
_cell.angle_gamma   90.00
#
_symmetry.space_group_name_H-M   'P 1'
#
loop_
_entity.id
_entity.type
_entity.pdbx_description
1 polymer ?
#
loop_
_entity_poly.entity_id
_entity_poly.type
_entity_poly.pdbx_seq_one_letter_code
_entity_poly.pdbx_strand_id
1 'polypeptide(L)'
;MKLKLLVFFFLAFCSVSFAQYTSIINSNNPGFSESPYSVGGGVYQLESNLFFRNTSIEPTFSQPQSLGLDLSFRTSYLTDKLEFIADFSIQQDKVAFKNIFQSHYYKSGLGKALIGAKYLVYEQKYIDKSKEIRSWKKRFAFDWKRLIPNVGVYAGMHVTNGLHFDGNLSPRAGILLQNNLTSELNVITNIFYDKIGTDASEFSFLISSTYNFNLRWSMFLESQTYVNKIQNGTNFGAGFAYLYHRNFQINTSARLLFEGEATGFYTGIGVSYRIDRHLDKLKKEASEFDLLTSDENVNYKKKGFFNKILNIFKGKKKKKTKTKNEVDVEETIDETATPRRTRPKRTRKKSALSKDGGKKKKGFLGIFGGKKDKKEGDKTSKKKKKKDKKKGKKKKVETELEKLEREIKELEEELKKNKKDNN
;
A
#
# COMPACT_ATOMS: atom_id res chain seq x y z
N MET A 1 -42.15 -11.90 18.48
CA MET A 1 -41.32 -10.95 17.69
C MET A 1 -39.83 -11.29 17.64
N LYS A 2 -39.20 -11.82 18.70
CA LYS A 2 -37.74 -12.08 18.75
C LYS A 2 -37.21 -13.08 17.70
N LEU A 3 -37.98 -14.12 17.34
CA LEU A 3 -37.56 -15.12 16.35
C LEU A 3 -37.61 -14.61 14.91
N LYS A 4 -38.58 -13.74 14.58
CA LYS A 4 -38.69 -13.13 13.24
C LYS A 4 -37.56 -12.12 12.98
N LEU A 5 -37.10 -11.41 14.01
CA LEU A 5 -35.94 -10.51 13.93
C LEU A 5 -34.62 -11.28 13.69
N LEU A 6 -34.49 -12.46 14.31
CA LEU A 6 -33.31 -13.31 14.17
C LEU A 6 -33.21 -13.95 12.78
N VAL A 7 -34.34 -14.36 12.21
CA VAL A 7 -34.42 -14.88 10.83
C VAL A 7 -34.14 -13.79 9.79
N PHE A 8 -34.57 -12.54 10.03
CA PHE A 8 -34.22 -11.41 9.17
C PHE A 8 -32.72 -11.08 9.22
N PHE A 9 -32.10 -11.17 10.40
CA PHE A 9 -30.65 -11.01 10.56
C PHE A 9 -29.88 -12.14 9.85
N PHE A 10 -30.40 -13.36 9.85
CA PHE A 10 -29.77 -14.51 9.18
C PHE A 10 -29.90 -14.44 7.65
N LEU A 11 -31.01 -13.93 7.12
CA LEU A 11 -31.22 -13.71 5.69
C LEU A 11 -30.36 -12.57 5.12
N ALA A 12 -30.03 -11.55 5.92
CA ALA A 12 -29.13 -10.46 5.52
C ALA A 12 -27.66 -10.92 5.32
N PHE A 13 -27.24 -12.02 5.96
CA PHE A 13 -25.87 -12.56 5.81
C PHE A 13 -25.67 -13.46 4.58
N CYS A 14 -26.75 -13.80 3.85
CA CYS A 14 -26.70 -14.75 2.74
C CYS A 14 -26.39 -14.10 1.38
N SER A 15 -25.65 -12.98 1.37
CA SER A 15 -25.16 -12.39 0.12
C SER A 15 -24.09 -13.30 -0.48
N VAL A 16 -24.35 -13.83 -1.67
CA VAL A 16 -23.35 -14.52 -2.50
C VAL A 16 -22.12 -13.63 -2.61
N SER A 17 -21.06 -14.02 -1.91
CA SER A 17 -19.82 -13.26 -1.84
C SER A 17 -19.02 -13.54 -3.10
N PHE A 18 -19.03 -12.59 -4.05
CA PHE A 18 -18.03 -12.55 -5.11
C PHE A 18 -16.71 -12.07 -4.49
N ALA A 19 -15.64 -12.83 -4.72
CA ALA A 19 -14.33 -12.54 -4.16
C ALA A 19 -13.76 -11.28 -4.79
N GLN A 20 -13.50 -10.27 -3.96
CA GLN A 20 -13.00 -8.96 -4.35
C GLN A 20 -11.48 -8.91 -4.18
N TYR A 21 -10.79 -9.91 -4.73
CA TYR A 21 -9.35 -10.08 -4.56
C TYR A 21 -8.60 -9.46 -5.75
N THR A 22 -7.60 -8.63 -5.44
CA THR A 22 -6.67 -8.09 -6.44
C THR A 22 -5.32 -8.79 -6.37
N SER A 23 -4.71 -9.05 -7.54
CA SER A 23 -3.37 -9.65 -7.64
C SER A 23 -2.21 -8.69 -7.34
N ILE A 24 -2.52 -7.44 -7.03
CA ILE A 24 -1.59 -6.35 -6.71
C ILE A 24 -2.05 -5.72 -5.39
N ILE A 25 -1.11 -5.24 -4.58
CA ILE A 25 -1.35 -4.51 -3.34
C ILE A 25 -2.34 -3.35 -3.52
N ASN A 26 -3.30 -3.24 -2.59
CA ASN A 26 -4.28 -2.15 -2.53
C ASN A 26 -3.88 -1.23 -1.36
N SER A 27 -2.97 -0.29 -1.62
CA SER A 27 -2.44 0.60 -0.58
C SER A 27 -3.26 1.90 -0.50
N ASN A 28 -3.53 2.39 0.71
CA ASN A 28 -4.12 3.73 0.90
C ASN A 28 -3.03 4.82 0.77
N ASN A 29 -1.79 4.46 1.10
CA ASN A 29 -0.61 5.28 0.90
C ASN A 29 -0.30 5.51 -0.59
N PRO A 30 0.18 6.69 -1.01
CA PRO A 30 0.56 7.91 -0.24
C PRO A 30 -0.56 8.90 0.15
N GLY A 31 -1.81 8.65 -0.26
CA GLY A 31 -2.95 9.50 0.08
C GLY A 31 -3.38 9.33 1.55
N PHE A 32 -4.31 10.17 1.99
CA PHE A 32 -5.10 9.94 3.21
C PHE A 32 -6.50 9.42 2.88
N SER A 33 -6.85 9.40 1.58
CA SER A 33 -8.02 8.71 1.04
C SER A 33 -7.97 7.21 1.31
N GLU A 34 -9.15 6.66 1.60
CA GLU A 34 -9.36 5.23 1.74
C GLU A 34 -10.37 4.75 0.72
N SER A 35 -10.01 3.73 -0.04
CA SER A 35 -10.94 3.08 -0.96
C SER A 35 -12.03 2.29 -0.21
N PRO A 36 -13.28 2.21 -0.72
CA PRO A 36 -14.33 1.34 -0.19
C PRO A 36 -13.98 -0.16 -0.29
N TYR A 37 -13.02 -0.51 -1.15
CA TYR A 37 -12.58 -1.87 -1.38
C TYR A 37 -11.73 -2.42 -0.24
N SER A 38 -11.95 -3.70 0.10
CA SER A 38 -11.09 -4.42 1.05
C SER A 38 -9.75 -4.82 0.42
N VAL A 39 -8.75 -5.14 1.25
CA VAL A 39 -7.51 -5.84 0.87
C VAL A 39 -7.74 -7.30 0.42
N GLY A 40 -8.88 -7.89 0.77
CA GLY A 40 -9.28 -9.25 0.36
C GLY A 40 -8.96 -10.36 1.38
N GLY A 41 -9.73 -11.45 1.31
CA GLY A 41 -9.75 -12.57 2.25
C GLY A 41 -8.37 -13.12 2.60
N GLY A 42 -7.99 -13.19 3.87
CA GLY A 42 -6.70 -13.79 4.28
C GLY A 42 -5.46 -12.97 3.85
N VAL A 43 -5.64 -11.72 3.44
CA VAL A 43 -4.55 -10.78 3.21
C VAL A 43 -4.24 -10.02 4.49
N TYR A 44 -2.94 -9.86 4.76
CA TYR A 44 -2.41 -9.01 5.82
C TYR A 44 -1.53 -7.95 5.18
N GLN A 45 -1.80 -6.68 5.45
CA GLN A 45 -1.07 -5.57 4.87
C GLN A 45 -0.57 -4.65 5.98
N LEU A 46 0.70 -4.28 5.88
CA LEU A 46 1.34 -3.30 6.74
C LEU A 46 1.78 -2.13 5.88
N GLU A 47 1.32 -0.95 6.25
CA GLU A 47 1.70 0.31 5.62
C GLU A 47 2.42 1.16 6.65
N SER A 48 3.52 1.80 6.24
CA SER A 48 4.30 2.69 7.07
C SER A 48 4.62 3.95 6.29
N ASN A 49 4.53 5.11 6.93
CA ASN A 49 4.85 6.40 6.32
C ASN A 49 5.60 7.28 7.33
N LEU A 50 6.84 7.63 6.98
CA LEU A 50 7.63 8.60 7.73
C LEU A 50 7.28 9.99 7.20
N PHE A 51 6.91 10.90 8.09
CA PHE A 51 6.49 12.23 7.70
C PHE A 51 7.22 13.34 8.45
N PHE A 52 7.37 14.46 7.78
CA PHE A 52 7.83 15.72 8.34
C PHE A 52 6.81 16.81 8.04
N ARG A 53 6.41 17.54 9.08
CA ARG A 53 5.45 18.63 9.02
C ARG A 53 6.11 19.88 9.58
N ASN A 54 5.92 21.00 8.90
CA ASN A 54 6.37 22.30 9.37
C ASN A 54 5.26 23.30 9.12
N THR A 55 4.78 23.95 10.17
CA THR A 55 3.72 24.95 10.09
C THR A 55 4.18 26.25 10.75
N SER A 56 3.60 27.36 10.30
CA SER A 56 3.78 28.69 10.85
C SER A 56 2.40 29.24 11.19
N ILE A 57 2.23 29.75 12.40
CA ILE A 57 0.96 30.25 12.91
C ILE A 57 1.06 31.79 13.00
N GLU A 58 0.21 32.49 12.26
CA GLU A 58 0.12 33.95 12.30
C GLU A 58 -1.22 34.38 12.93
N PRO A 59 -1.23 35.21 13.99
CA PRO A 59 -0.17 36.14 14.41
C PRO A 59 0.70 35.66 15.57
N THR A 60 0.53 34.44 16.11
CA THR A 60 1.29 33.96 17.29
C THR A 60 2.80 33.79 17.03
N PHE A 61 3.25 33.92 15.78
CA PHE A 61 4.64 33.76 15.32
C PHE A 61 5.28 32.44 15.81
N SER A 62 4.48 31.39 15.97
CA SER A 62 4.93 30.06 16.37
C SER A 62 5.24 29.22 15.14
N GLN A 63 6.34 28.46 15.17
CA GLN A 63 6.77 27.61 14.06
C GLN A 63 6.94 26.15 14.51
N PRO A 64 5.83 25.44 14.80
CA PRO A 64 5.94 24.06 15.22
C PRO A 64 6.39 23.14 14.08
N GLN A 65 7.22 22.16 14.44
CA GLN A 65 7.72 21.14 13.52
C GLN A 65 7.42 19.76 14.09
N SER A 66 6.91 18.86 13.28
CA SER A 66 6.62 17.48 13.70
C SER A 66 7.34 16.49 12.79
N LEU A 67 8.06 15.57 13.40
CA LEU A 67 8.57 14.38 12.72
C LEU A 67 7.84 13.17 13.29
N GLY A 68 7.27 12.33 12.44
CA GLY A 68 6.51 11.18 12.91
C GLY A 68 6.51 9.99 11.97
N LEU A 69 6.03 8.88 12.50
CA LEU A 69 5.90 7.60 11.83
C LEU A 69 4.46 7.12 11.96
N ASP A 70 3.77 7.05 10.84
CA ASP A 70 2.46 6.41 10.72
C ASP A 70 2.65 4.93 10.40
N LEU A 71 1.86 4.09 11.07
CA LEU A 71 1.79 2.65 10.90
C LEU A 71 0.32 2.27 10.77
N SER A 72 -0.05 1.60 9.68
CA SER A 72 -1.40 1.05 9.49
C SER A 72 -1.31 -0.44 9.24
N PHE A 73 -2.02 -1.21 10.05
CA PHE A 73 -2.20 -2.64 9.87
C PHE A 73 -3.62 -2.91 9.38
N ARG A 74 -3.72 -3.63 8.26
CA ARG A 74 -4.99 -3.88 7.57
C ARG A 74 -5.13 -5.36 7.30
N THR A 75 -6.29 -5.93 7.62
CA THR A 75 -6.55 -7.34 7.38
C THR A 75 -8.02 -7.62 7.10
N SER A 76 -8.28 -8.56 6.20
CA SER A 76 -9.63 -8.98 5.83
C SER A 76 -9.73 -10.49 6.02
N TYR A 77 -9.65 -10.95 7.27
CA TYR A 77 -9.58 -12.39 7.54
C TYR A 77 -10.91 -13.13 7.27
N LEU A 78 -12.04 -12.48 7.55
CA LEU A 78 -13.36 -13.15 7.58
C LEU A 78 -14.05 -13.21 6.20
N THR A 79 -14.10 -12.09 5.49
CA THR A 79 -14.75 -11.96 4.18
C THR A 79 -13.95 -11.06 3.27
N ASP A 80 -14.20 -11.10 1.97
CA ASP A 80 -13.54 -10.22 0.99
C ASP A 80 -14.10 -8.79 1.01
N LYS A 81 -15.17 -8.53 1.76
CA LYS A 81 -15.83 -7.21 1.83
C LYS A 81 -15.56 -6.46 3.13
N LEU A 82 -15.18 -7.18 4.20
CA LEU A 82 -14.96 -6.61 5.53
C LEU A 82 -13.46 -6.55 5.83
N GLU A 83 -12.94 -5.33 5.99
CA GLU A 83 -11.56 -5.09 6.36
C GLU A 83 -11.48 -4.49 7.75
N PHE A 84 -10.61 -5.03 8.59
CA PHE A 84 -10.21 -4.46 9.88
C PHE A 84 -8.94 -3.64 9.70
N ILE A 85 -8.92 -2.48 10.33
CA ILE A 85 -7.86 -1.47 10.23
C ILE A 85 -7.42 -1.09 11.64
N ALA A 86 -6.11 -1.04 11.85
CA ALA A 86 -5.51 -0.53 13.08
C ALA A 86 -4.42 0.48 12.71
N ASP A 87 -4.68 1.75 13.01
CA ASP A 87 -3.79 2.87 12.74
C ASP A 87 -3.10 3.34 14.01
N PHE A 88 -1.78 3.51 13.93
CA PHE A 88 -0.94 4.03 14.99
C PHE A 88 -0.04 5.12 14.43
N SER A 89 0.12 6.23 15.14
CA SER A 89 1.06 7.30 14.79
C SER A 89 1.88 7.67 16.00
N ILE A 90 3.21 7.70 15.83
CA ILE A 90 4.16 8.12 16.85
C ILE A 90 4.87 9.34 16.31
N GLN A 91 4.89 10.43 17.06
CA GLN A 91 5.48 11.69 16.60
C GLN A 91 6.25 12.42 17.69
N GLN A 92 7.18 13.25 17.24
CA GLN A 92 7.92 14.21 18.05
C GLN A 92 7.64 15.61 17.53
N ASP A 93 7.01 16.41 18.39
CA ASP A 93 6.60 17.78 18.09
C ASP A 93 7.58 18.74 18.75
N LYS A 94 8.21 19.59 17.94
CA LYS A 94 8.94 20.78 18.37
C LYS A 94 7.95 21.91 18.49
N VAL A 95 7.74 22.41 19.70
CA VAL A 95 6.96 23.63 19.94
C VAL A 95 7.96 24.77 20.03
N ALA A 96 7.94 25.68 19.05
CA ALA A 96 8.88 26.80 18.97
C ALA A 96 8.12 28.13 18.94
N PHE A 97 8.39 28.99 19.92
CA PHE A 97 7.84 30.34 19.99
C PHE A 97 8.89 31.34 19.51
N LYS A 98 8.52 32.26 18.61
CA LYS A 98 9.36 33.44 18.32
C LYS A 98 9.18 34.50 19.41
N ASN A 99 9.84 34.29 20.54
CA ASN A 99 10.10 35.35 21.52
C ASN A 99 11.53 35.89 21.37
N ILE A 100 11.83 37.01 22.04
CA ILE A 100 13.15 37.67 22.09
C ILE A 100 14.27 36.69 22.50
N PHE A 101 13.92 35.69 23.31
CA PHE A 101 14.72 34.50 23.60
C PHE A 101 14.02 33.32 22.94
N GLN A 102 14.49 32.87 21.77
CA GLN A 102 13.91 31.73 21.05
C GLN A 102 13.81 30.52 21.99
N SER A 103 12.61 30.21 22.48
CA SER A 103 12.37 29.07 23.35
C SER A 103 11.73 27.96 22.53
N HIS A 104 12.35 26.78 22.57
CA HIS A 104 11.80 25.58 21.96
C HIS A 104 11.87 24.42 22.95
N TYR A 105 10.86 23.56 22.94
CA TYR A 105 10.91 22.27 23.60
C TYR A 105 10.36 21.18 22.68
N TYR A 106 10.77 19.95 22.95
CA TYR A 106 10.31 18.78 22.22
C TYR A 106 9.36 17.97 23.08
N LYS A 107 8.24 17.57 22.49
CA LYS A 107 7.25 16.68 23.10
C LYS A 107 7.10 15.46 22.20
N SER A 108 7.47 14.29 22.68
CA SER A 108 7.30 13.03 21.95
C SER A 108 6.17 12.21 22.55
N GLY A 109 5.46 11.47 21.71
CA GLY A 109 4.36 10.65 22.17
C GLY A 109 3.54 10.06 21.03
N LEU A 110 2.44 9.43 21.44
CA LEU A 110 1.50 8.81 20.52
C LEU A 110 0.53 9.87 20.00
N GLY A 111 0.54 10.09 18.68
CA GLY A 111 -0.29 11.08 18.00
C GLY A 111 -1.69 10.54 17.67
N LYS A 112 -1.79 9.27 17.25
CA LYS A 112 -3.05 8.62 16.86
C LYS A 112 -2.99 7.13 17.22
N ALA A 113 -4.07 6.61 17.79
CA ALA A 113 -4.33 5.17 17.90
C ALA A 113 -5.82 4.93 17.63
N LEU A 114 -6.10 4.32 16.49
CA LEU A 114 -7.46 4.09 16.02
C LEU A 114 -7.61 2.65 15.56
N ILE A 115 -8.71 2.04 15.96
CA ILE A 115 -9.11 0.71 15.49
C ILE A 115 -10.44 0.88 14.77
N GLY A 116 -10.55 0.31 13.58
CA GLY A 116 -11.73 0.44 12.75
C GLY A 116 -12.00 -0.80 11.91
N ALA A 117 -13.16 -0.77 11.28
CA ALA A 117 -13.54 -1.71 10.25
C ALA A 117 -14.27 -0.95 9.13
N LYS A 118 -14.05 -1.40 7.90
CA LYS A 118 -14.81 -0.93 6.74
C LYS A 118 -15.47 -2.09 6.04
N TYR A 119 -16.65 -1.83 5.49
CA TYR A 119 -17.44 -2.82 4.78
C TYR A 119 -17.89 -2.29 3.42
N LEU A 120 -17.59 -3.04 2.35
CA LEU A 120 -18.07 -2.73 1.01
C LEU A 120 -19.56 -3.09 0.90
N VAL A 121 -20.42 -2.07 0.77
CA VAL A 121 -21.87 -2.21 0.67
C VAL A 121 -22.29 -2.46 -0.78
N TYR A 122 -21.80 -1.62 -1.69
CA TYR A 122 -22.19 -1.65 -3.10
C TYR A 122 -20.98 -1.61 -4.01
N GLU A 123 -20.95 -2.53 -4.96
CA GLU A 123 -19.94 -2.60 -6.01
C GLU A 123 -20.61 -2.41 -7.37
N GLN A 124 -20.22 -1.35 -8.07
CA GLN A 124 -20.65 -1.08 -9.42
C GLN A 124 -19.88 -1.98 -10.39
N LYS A 125 -20.60 -2.87 -11.08
CA LYS A 125 -20.02 -3.68 -12.16
C LYS A 125 -19.96 -2.87 -13.45
N TYR A 126 -18.83 -2.96 -14.14
CA TYR A 126 -18.58 -2.29 -15.42
C TYR A 126 -18.46 -3.31 -16.56
N ILE A 127 -18.89 -2.92 -17.75
CA ILE A 127 -18.67 -3.72 -18.95
C ILE A 127 -17.33 -3.30 -19.54
N ASP A 128 -16.48 -4.29 -19.86
CA ASP A 128 -15.23 -4.05 -20.54
C ASP A 128 -15.48 -3.71 -22.01
N LYS A 129 -15.57 -2.41 -22.30
CA LYS A 129 -15.77 -1.89 -23.67
C LYS A 129 -14.62 -2.21 -24.61
N SER A 130 -13.43 -2.60 -24.11
CA SER A 130 -12.32 -2.99 -24.98
C SER A 130 -12.64 -4.23 -25.84
N LYS A 131 -13.61 -5.05 -25.38
CA LYS A 131 -14.15 -6.23 -26.06
C LYS A 131 -15.20 -5.91 -27.13
N GLU A 132 -15.65 -4.67 -27.25
CA GLU A 132 -16.56 -4.23 -28.31
C GLU A 132 -15.80 -4.16 -29.64
N ILE A 133 -16.06 -5.09 -30.56
CA ILE A 133 -15.39 -5.18 -31.87
C ILE A 133 -16.19 -4.45 -32.97
N ARG A 134 -17.52 -4.34 -32.81
CA ARG A 134 -18.44 -3.92 -33.89
C ARG A 134 -18.44 -2.42 -34.18
N SER A 135 -18.23 -1.57 -33.18
CA SER A 135 -18.35 -0.11 -33.35
C SER A 135 -17.23 0.65 -32.64
N TRP A 136 -16.44 1.37 -33.42
CA TRP A 136 -15.38 2.24 -32.91
C TRP A 136 -15.96 3.31 -31.95
N LYS A 137 -17.06 3.96 -32.34
CA LYS A 137 -17.74 4.95 -31.50
C LYS A 137 -18.20 4.36 -30.16
N LYS A 138 -18.78 3.16 -30.14
CA LYS A 138 -19.22 2.52 -28.89
C LYS A 138 -18.05 2.11 -28.00
N ARG A 139 -16.93 1.68 -28.60
CA ARG A 139 -15.71 1.29 -27.90
C ARG A 139 -15.05 2.46 -27.16
N PHE A 140 -14.99 3.64 -27.79
CA PHE A 140 -14.35 4.84 -27.23
C PHE A 140 -15.32 5.81 -26.51
N ALA A 141 -16.63 5.59 -26.58
CA ALA A 141 -17.60 6.40 -25.85
C ALA A 141 -17.42 6.23 -24.33
N PHE A 142 -17.53 7.34 -23.60
CA PHE A 142 -17.54 7.33 -22.14
C PHE A 142 -18.67 6.43 -21.60
N ASP A 143 -18.39 5.67 -20.54
CA ASP A 143 -19.39 4.83 -19.89
C ASP A 143 -19.99 5.60 -18.72
N TRP A 144 -21.18 6.16 -18.91
CA TRP A 144 -21.90 6.92 -17.88
C TRP A 144 -22.16 6.10 -16.60
N LYS A 145 -22.17 4.76 -16.68
CA LYS A 145 -22.26 3.89 -15.49
C LYS A 145 -21.04 4.04 -14.56
N ARG A 146 -19.92 4.56 -15.04
CA ARG A 146 -18.71 4.84 -14.24
C ARG A 146 -18.85 6.03 -13.29
N LEU A 147 -19.85 6.88 -13.49
CA LEU A 147 -20.20 7.95 -12.56
C LEU A 147 -20.94 7.45 -11.32
N ILE A 148 -21.43 6.21 -11.33
CA ILE A 148 -22.01 5.59 -10.13
C ILE A 148 -20.85 5.08 -9.26
N PRO A 149 -20.71 5.58 -8.01
CA PRO A 149 -19.62 5.18 -7.14
C PRO A 149 -19.86 3.79 -6.54
N ASN A 150 -18.76 3.11 -6.25
CA ASN A 150 -18.73 2.01 -5.29
C ASN A 150 -18.88 2.61 -3.89
N VAL A 151 -19.68 1.98 -3.04
CA VAL A 151 -20.04 2.53 -1.73
C VAL A 151 -19.55 1.59 -0.63
N GLY A 152 -18.75 2.13 0.27
CA GLY A 152 -18.32 1.49 1.51
C GLY A 152 -18.73 2.31 2.72
N VAL A 153 -18.89 1.64 3.85
CA VAL A 153 -19.11 2.28 5.15
C VAL A 153 -17.94 1.98 6.07
N TYR A 154 -17.62 2.93 6.93
CA TYR A 154 -16.53 2.86 7.87
C TYR A 154 -17.06 3.11 9.28
N ALA A 155 -16.59 2.31 10.23
CA ALA A 155 -16.80 2.53 11.66
C ALA A 155 -15.50 2.25 12.43
N GLY A 156 -15.14 3.10 13.36
CA GLY A 156 -13.95 2.94 14.18
C GLY A 156 -14.02 3.72 15.49
N MET A 157 -12.96 3.60 16.27
CA MET A 157 -12.86 4.18 17.60
C MET A 157 -11.40 4.56 17.87
N HIS A 158 -11.19 5.76 18.40
CA HIS A 158 -9.90 6.17 18.95
C HIS A 158 -9.74 5.59 20.35
N VAL A 159 -8.58 4.97 20.63
CA VAL A 159 -8.38 4.10 21.81
C VAL A 159 -7.36 4.68 22.80
N THR A 160 -6.92 5.93 22.68
CA THR A 160 -5.82 6.43 23.52
C THR A 160 -5.92 7.91 23.87
N ASN A 161 -5.39 8.22 25.06
CA ASN A 161 -4.99 9.53 25.56
C ASN A 161 -3.67 9.94 24.88
N GLY A 162 -3.74 10.47 23.66
CA GLY A 162 -2.58 10.86 22.85
C GLY A 162 -2.04 12.24 23.21
N LEU A 163 -0.96 12.66 22.56
CA LEU A 163 -0.37 14.01 22.73
C LEU A 163 -1.37 15.16 22.57
N HIS A 164 -2.41 14.92 21.76
CA HIS A 164 -3.46 15.85 21.31
C HIS A 164 -4.87 15.39 21.69
N PHE A 165 -5.00 14.42 22.60
CA PHE A 165 -6.28 13.79 22.91
C PHE A 165 -6.38 13.51 24.39
N ASP A 166 -7.33 14.17 25.08
CA ASP A 166 -7.71 13.84 26.45
C ASP A 166 -8.48 12.51 26.46
N GLY A 167 -8.11 11.61 27.38
CA GLY A 167 -8.17 10.14 27.32
C GLY A 167 -9.51 9.44 27.21
N ASN A 168 -10.40 9.93 26.38
CA ASN A 168 -11.71 9.38 26.13
C ASN A 168 -11.73 8.59 24.81
N LEU A 169 -12.40 7.43 24.87
CA LEU A 169 -12.79 6.68 23.69
C LEU A 169 -13.72 7.56 22.85
N SER A 170 -13.36 7.79 21.60
CA SER A 170 -14.17 8.62 20.71
C SER A 170 -14.48 7.85 19.42
N PRO A 171 -15.77 7.65 19.09
CA PRO A 171 -16.18 6.97 17.86
C PRO A 171 -15.87 7.80 16.61
N ARG A 172 -15.64 7.10 15.49
CA ARG A 172 -15.51 7.64 14.14
C ARG A 172 -16.39 6.85 13.18
N ALA A 173 -17.15 7.54 12.35
CA ALA A 173 -17.94 6.91 11.29
C ALA A 173 -17.67 7.60 9.96
N GLY A 174 -17.88 6.89 8.84
CA GLY A 174 -17.71 7.50 7.54
C GLY A 174 -18.32 6.71 6.38
N ILE A 175 -18.41 7.40 5.25
CA ILE A 175 -18.86 6.87 3.97
C ILE A 175 -17.68 7.01 3.00
N LEU A 176 -17.40 5.92 2.30
CA LEU A 176 -16.33 5.81 1.33
C LEU A 176 -16.95 5.63 -0.06
N LEU A 177 -16.65 6.53 -0.98
CA LEU A 177 -17.15 6.49 -2.35
C LEU A 177 -15.97 6.39 -3.31
N GLN A 178 -16.08 5.54 -4.32
CA GLN A 178 -15.06 5.46 -5.37
C GLN A 178 -15.68 5.33 -6.77
N ASN A 179 -15.35 6.27 -7.63
CA ASN A 179 -15.66 6.29 -9.05
C ASN A 179 -14.47 5.84 -9.89
N ASN A 180 -14.61 4.75 -10.65
CA ASN A 180 -13.59 4.29 -11.59
C ASN A 180 -13.89 4.86 -12.98
N LEU A 181 -13.51 6.12 -13.20
CA LEU A 181 -13.83 6.88 -14.42
C LEU A 181 -13.22 6.27 -15.68
N THR A 182 -11.99 5.75 -15.58
CA THR A 182 -11.36 4.93 -16.63
C THR A 182 -10.70 3.68 -16.02
N SER A 183 -9.92 2.92 -16.79
CA SER A 183 -9.09 1.83 -16.24
C SER A 183 -7.90 2.36 -15.43
N GLU A 184 -7.51 3.61 -15.65
CA GLU A 184 -6.33 4.25 -15.06
C GLU A 184 -6.69 5.34 -14.05
N LEU A 185 -7.84 6.00 -14.21
CA LEU A 185 -8.28 7.13 -13.41
C LEU A 185 -9.40 6.71 -12.44
N ASN A 186 -9.09 6.84 -11.14
CA ASN A 186 -10.03 6.61 -10.06
C ASN A 186 -10.18 7.90 -9.25
N VAL A 187 -11.43 8.23 -8.88
CA VAL A 187 -11.74 9.34 -7.98
C VAL A 187 -12.36 8.76 -6.73
N ILE A 188 -11.80 9.09 -5.58
CA ILE A 188 -12.21 8.63 -4.26
C ILE A 188 -12.73 9.84 -3.49
N THR A 189 -13.90 9.69 -2.88
CA THR A 189 -14.52 10.70 -2.01
C THR A 189 -14.81 10.06 -0.67
N ASN A 190 -14.21 10.60 0.39
CA ASN A 190 -14.38 10.13 1.76
C ASN A 190 -15.06 11.20 2.58
N ILE A 191 -16.08 10.80 3.32
CA ILE A 191 -16.81 11.66 4.24
C ILE A 191 -16.73 11.01 5.60
N PHE A 192 -16.10 11.67 6.56
CA PHE A 192 -15.96 11.18 7.92
C PHE A 192 -16.57 12.16 8.92
N TYR A 193 -17.17 11.59 9.95
CA TYR A 193 -17.48 12.30 11.18
C TYR A 193 -16.68 11.65 12.30
N ASP A 194 -15.70 12.39 12.79
CA ASP A 194 -14.71 11.95 13.76
C ASP A 194 -15.00 12.51 15.15
N LYS A 195 -14.54 11.79 16.17
CA LYS A 195 -14.67 12.11 17.60
C LYS A 195 -16.12 12.41 18.03
N ILE A 196 -17.04 11.57 17.57
CA ILE A 196 -18.48 11.73 17.78
C ILE A 196 -18.81 11.83 19.28
N GLY A 197 -19.56 12.85 19.68
CA GLY A 197 -19.96 13.06 21.08
C GLY A 197 -18.90 13.70 21.98
N THR A 198 -17.80 14.21 21.41
CA THR A 198 -16.79 14.99 22.14
C THR A 198 -16.78 16.46 21.69
N ASP A 199 -16.18 17.36 22.48
CA ASP A 199 -16.04 18.77 22.12
C ASP A 199 -15.15 19.00 20.89
N ALA A 200 -14.29 18.04 20.58
CA ALA A 200 -13.41 18.05 19.43
C ALA A 200 -14.03 17.37 18.18
N SER A 201 -15.35 17.19 18.12
CA SER A 201 -16.02 16.55 16.97
C SER A 201 -15.66 17.23 15.64
N GLU A 202 -15.25 16.43 14.65
CA GLU A 202 -14.75 16.95 13.38
C GLU A 202 -15.48 16.32 12.20
N PHE A 203 -15.90 17.13 11.24
CA PHE A 203 -16.37 16.66 9.95
C PHE A 203 -15.25 16.79 8.91
N SER A 204 -14.84 15.68 8.31
CA SER A 204 -13.77 15.65 7.32
C SER A 204 -14.31 15.22 5.96
N PHE A 205 -14.07 16.04 4.94
CA PHE A 205 -14.38 15.77 3.55
C PHE A 205 -13.07 15.66 2.76
N LEU A 206 -12.83 14.54 2.10
CA LEU A 206 -11.62 14.31 1.33
C LEU A 206 -11.98 13.83 -0.07
N ILE A 207 -11.40 14.48 -1.08
CA ILE A 207 -11.49 14.08 -2.48
C ILE A 207 -10.10 13.82 -3.02
N SER A 208 -9.91 12.65 -3.64
CA SER A 208 -8.63 12.21 -4.18
C SER A 208 -8.81 11.68 -5.58
N SER A 209 -7.95 12.10 -6.49
CA SER A 209 -7.88 11.61 -7.87
C SER A 209 -6.55 10.89 -8.06
N THR A 210 -6.62 9.61 -8.42
CA THR A 210 -5.46 8.76 -8.67
C THR A 210 -5.41 8.37 -10.13
N TYR A 211 -4.26 8.62 -10.77
CA TYR A 211 -4.00 8.27 -12.16
C TYR A 211 -2.83 7.29 -12.28
N ASN A 212 -3.08 6.14 -12.92
CA ASN A 212 -2.08 5.11 -13.17
C ASN A 212 -1.44 5.30 -14.56
N PHE A 213 -0.22 5.80 -14.63
CA PHE A 213 0.49 5.98 -15.90
C PHE A 213 0.85 4.65 -16.57
N ASN A 214 1.14 3.64 -15.75
CA ASN A 214 1.46 2.28 -16.18
C ASN A 214 1.21 1.31 -15.01
N LEU A 215 1.54 0.03 -15.21
CA LEU A 215 1.34 -1.02 -14.20
C LEU A 215 2.18 -0.85 -12.91
N ARG A 216 3.08 0.13 -12.83
CA ARG A 216 3.97 0.33 -11.67
C ARG A 216 3.97 1.73 -11.09
N TRP A 217 3.60 2.74 -11.85
CA TRP A 217 3.64 4.14 -11.43
C TRP A 217 2.24 4.70 -11.38
N SER A 218 1.89 5.27 -10.24
CA SER A 218 0.68 6.06 -10.06
C SER A 218 1.03 7.43 -9.47
N MET A 219 0.20 8.40 -9.79
CA MET A 219 0.20 9.72 -9.17
C MET A 219 -1.17 9.97 -8.57
N PHE A 220 -1.20 10.73 -7.48
CA PHE A 220 -2.43 11.18 -6.88
C PHE A 220 -2.42 12.69 -6.67
N LEU A 221 -3.61 13.26 -6.67
CA LEU A 221 -3.92 14.62 -6.24
C LEU A 221 -5.06 14.53 -5.23
N GLU A 222 -4.90 15.15 -4.08
CA GLU A 222 -5.83 15.06 -2.96
C GLU A 222 -6.15 16.45 -2.42
N SER A 223 -7.41 16.68 -2.10
CA SER A 223 -7.88 17.84 -1.35
C SER A 223 -8.65 17.33 -0.15
N GLN A 224 -8.27 17.78 1.04
CA GLN A 224 -8.89 17.41 2.29
C GLN A 224 -9.33 18.67 3.01
N THR A 225 -10.62 18.76 3.30
CA THR A 225 -11.19 19.80 4.15
C THR A 225 -11.67 19.17 5.44
N TYR A 226 -11.39 19.80 6.57
CA TYR A 226 -11.95 19.40 7.85
C TYR A 226 -12.51 20.62 8.57
N VAL A 227 -13.63 20.39 9.24
CA VAL A 227 -14.42 21.41 9.89
C VAL A 227 -14.67 20.96 11.32
N ASN A 228 -14.25 21.77 12.27
CA ASN A 228 -14.45 21.55 13.69
C ASN A 228 -14.93 22.86 14.32
N LYS A 229 -15.49 22.80 15.53
CA LYS A 229 -15.90 23.99 16.30
C LYS A 229 -14.73 24.95 16.57
N ILE A 230 -13.52 24.40 16.67
CA ILE A 230 -12.31 25.15 17.04
C ILE A 230 -11.64 25.75 15.80
N GLN A 231 -11.45 24.95 14.75
CA GLN A 231 -10.64 25.32 13.59
C GLN A 231 -11.11 24.58 12.35
N ASN A 232 -11.09 25.28 11.22
CA ASN A 232 -11.34 24.72 9.90
C ASN A 232 -10.04 24.73 9.10
N GLY A 233 -9.80 23.71 8.30
CA GLY A 233 -8.62 23.63 7.46
C GLY A 233 -8.89 22.98 6.13
N THR A 234 -8.08 23.33 5.14
CA THR A 234 -8.04 22.70 3.83
C THR A 234 -6.60 22.42 3.43
N ASN A 235 -6.32 21.18 3.09
CA ASN A 235 -4.99 20.69 2.75
C ASN A 235 -5.01 20.17 1.32
N PHE A 236 -3.98 20.50 0.56
CA PHE A 236 -3.80 20.03 -0.82
C PHE A 236 -2.57 19.15 -0.90
N GLY A 237 -2.75 17.90 -1.32
CA GLY A 237 -1.70 16.90 -1.40
C GLY A 237 -1.47 16.40 -2.82
N ALA A 238 -0.23 16.04 -3.11
CA ALA A 238 0.15 15.37 -4.34
C ALA A 238 1.31 14.41 -4.07
N GLY A 239 1.46 13.41 -4.93
CA GLY A 239 2.62 12.53 -4.85
C GLY A 239 2.53 11.33 -5.78
N PHE A 240 3.42 10.38 -5.53
CA PHE A 240 3.66 9.25 -6.41
C PHE A 240 3.76 7.94 -5.63
N ALA A 241 3.27 6.87 -6.22
CA ALA A 241 3.52 5.52 -5.76
C ALA A 241 4.21 4.69 -6.83
N TYR A 242 5.18 3.89 -6.39
CA TYR A 242 5.93 2.96 -7.21
C TYR A 242 5.77 1.53 -6.71
N LEU A 243 5.18 0.68 -7.54
CA LEU A 243 5.05 -0.74 -7.30
C LEU A 243 6.35 -1.46 -7.70
N TYR A 244 7.20 -1.74 -6.70
CA TYR A 244 8.44 -2.48 -6.89
C TYR A 244 8.16 -3.98 -7.12
N HIS A 245 7.22 -4.54 -6.35
CA HIS A 245 6.74 -5.91 -6.49
C HIS A 245 5.23 -5.97 -6.26
N ARG A 246 4.55 -7.04 -6.69
CA ARG A 246 3.08 -7.19 -6.51
C ARG A 246 2.62 -6.95 -5.07
N ASN A 247 3.49 -7.27 -4.11
CA ASN A 247 3.25 -7.17 -2.67
C ASN A 247 4.06 -6.06 -1.98
N PHE A 248 4.78 -5.22 -2.72
CA PHE A 248 5.65 -4.20 -2.14
C PHE A 248 5.61 -2.90 -2.95
N GLN A 249 5.22 -1.83 -2.28
CA GLN A 249 5.10 -0.49 -2.83
C GLN A 249 5.94 0.49 -2.02
N ILE A 250 6.53 1.46 -2.71
CA ILE A 250 7.21 2.62 -2.13
C ILE A 250 6.45 3.86 -2.60
N ASN A 251 6.27 4.83 -1.73
CA ASN A 251 5.50 6.03 -2.05
C ASN A 251 6.13 7.28 -1.47
N THR A 252 5.80 8.42 -2.06
CA THR A 252 6.19 9.74 -1.57
C THR A 252 5.05 10.73 -1.78
N SER A 253 4.90 11.66 -0.85
CA SER A 253 3.87 12.71 -0.88
C SER A 253 4.42 14.04 -0.42
N ALA A 254 3.88 15.12 -0.97
CA ALA A 254 4.01 16.47 -0.45
C ALA A 254 2.61 17.09 -0.34
N ARG A 255 2.38 17.89 0.70
CA ARG A 255 1.11 18.58 0.92
C ARG A 255 1.34 20.00 1.38
N LEU A 256 0.47 20.89 0.95
CA LEU A 256 0.33 22.24 1.49
C LEU A 256 -0.79 22.20 2.54
N LEU A 257 -0.53 22.82 3.68
CA LEU A 257 -1.43 22.85 4.81
C LEU A 257 -1.97 24.26 5.00
N PHE A 258 -3.30 24.42 4.98
CA PHE A 258 -3.97 25.69 5.27
C PHE A 258 -5.00 25.44 6.37
N GLU A 259 -4.58 25.58 7.61
CA GLU A 259 -5.34 25.19 8.79
C GLU A 259 -5.66 26.46 9.59
N GLY A 260 -6.80 27.10 9.34
CA GLY A 260 -7.12 28.40 9.95
C GLY A 260 -6.00 29.43 9.74
N GLU A 261 -5.40 29.86 10.85
CA GLU A 261 -4.26 30.78 10.91
C GLU A 261 -2.88 30.13 10.67
N ALA A 262 -2.84 28.80 10.67
CA ALA A 262 -1.62 28.03 10.45
C ALA A 262 -1.46 27.68 8.97
N THR A 263 -0.32 28.03 8.38
CA THR A 263 0.05 27.59 7.04
C THR A 263 1.32 26.78 7.09
N GLY A 264 1.49 25.83 6.17
CA GLY A 264 2.70 25.02 6.18
C GLY A 264 2.77 23.97 5.09
N PHE A 265 3.69 23.03 5.29
CA PHE A 265 3.85 21.91 4.40
C PHE A 265 4.06 20.60 5.16
N TYR A 266 3.72 19.52 4.49
CA TYR A 266 3.92 18.16 4.94
C TYR A 266 4.64 17.39 3.83
N THR A 267 5.66 16.62 4.18
CA THR A 267 6.31 15.68 3.27
C THR A 267 6.31 14.29 3.88
N GLY A 268 6.16 13.28 3.04
CA GLY A 268 6.05 11.89 3.46
C GLY A 268 6.79 10.94 2.52
N ILE A 269 7.40 9.91 3.10
CA ILE A 269 7.96 8.76 2.38
C ILE A 269 7.44 7.51 3.06
N GLY A 270 6.81 6.64 2.29
CA GLY A 270 6.20 5.43 2.81
C GLY A 270 6.61 4.17 2.11
N VAL A 271 6.31 3.06 2.77
CA VAL A 271 6.42 1.71 2.26
C VAL A 271 5.15 0.94 2.62
N SER A 272 4.69 0.10 1.70
CA SER A 272 3.55 -0.78 1.93
C SER A 272 3.94 -2.20 1.56
N TYR A 273 3.67 -3.14 2.47
CA TYR A 273 4.00 -4.55 2.29
C TYR A 273 2.78 -5.43 2.56
N ARG A 274 2.54 -6.36 1.65
CA ARG A 274 1.42 -7.31 1.68
C ARG A 274 1.92 -8.74 1.87
N ILE A 275 1.33 -9.43 2.84
CA ILE A 275 1.46 -10.87 3.00
C ILE A 275 0.16 -11.49 2.49
N ASP A 276 0.28 -12.20 1.38
CA ASP A 276 -0.85 -12.85 0.75
C ASP A 276 -0.99 -14.30 1.23
N ARG A 277 -2.11 -14.60 1.89
CA ARG A 277 -2.53 -15.97 2.19
C ARG A 277 -3.94 -16.24 1.67
N HIS A 278 -4.37 -15.49 0.67
CA HIS A 278 -5.68 -15.67 0.06
C HIS A 278 -5.79 -17.09 -0.51
N LEU A 279 -6.93 -17.73 -0.25
CA LEU A 279 -7.28 -19.01 -0.83
C LEU A 279 -8.53 -18.78 -1.68
N ASP A 280 -8.39 -18.97 -2.98
CA ASP A 280 -9.52 -18.90 -3.89
C ASP A 280 -10.55 -19.94 -3.46
N LYS A 281 -11.77 -19.48 -3.16
CA LYS A 281 -12.89 -20.41 -2.98
C LYS A 281 -13.13 -21.07 -4.33
N LEU A 282 -12.71 -22.33 -4.45
CA LEU A 282 -13.05 -23.16 -5.61
C LEU A 282 -14.57 -23.09 -5.77
N LYS A 283 -15.03 -22.56 -6.91
CA LYS A 283 -16.42 -22.71 -7.31
C LYS A 283 -16.71 -24.20 -7.30
N LYS A 284 -17.64 -24.65 -6.47
CA LYS A 284 -18.25 -25.97 -6.59
C LYS A 284 -19.14 -25.95 -7.83
N GLU A 285 -18.50 -25.96 -8.99
CA GLU A 285 -19.11 -26.06 -10.31
C GLU A 285 -18.16 -26.87 -11.20
N ALA A 286 -17.71 -28.00 -10.65
CA ALA A 286 -17.10 -29.10 -11.39
C ALA A 286 -17.25 -30.36 -10.54
N SER A 287 -17.80 -31.39 -11.18
CA SER A 287 -17.83 -32.81 -10.77
C SER A 287 -18.98 -33.33 -9.89
N GLU A 288 -20.22 -33.29 -10.41
CA GLU A 288 -21.16 -34.41 -10.24
C GLU A 288 -20.77 -35.62 -11.13
N PHE A 289 -19.71 -35.47 -11.93
CA PHE A 289 -19.18 -36.48 -12.85
C PHE A 289 -17.88 -37.19 -12.39
N ASP A 290 -17.22 -36.75 -11.31
CA ASP A 290 -16.00 -37.44 -10.76
C ASP A 290 -16.29 -38.33 -9.54
N LEU A 291 -17.57 -38.56 -9.18
CA LEU A 291 -17.92 -39.43 -8.04
C LEU A 291 -18.07 -40.92 -8.41
N LEU A 292 -17.66 -41.34 -9.62
CA LEU A 292 -17.74 -42.74 -10.05
C LEU A 292 -16.41 -43.46 -10.26
N THR A 293 -15.27 -42.83 -9.98
CA THR A 293 -13.98 -43.52 -10.03
C THR A 293 -13.02 -42.96 -9.00
N SER A 294 -13.13 -43.43 -7.76
CA SER A 294 -12.01 -43.58 -6.81
C SER A 294 -12.49 -44.33 -5.56
N ASP A 295 -12.91 -45.57 -5.74
CA ASP A 295 -12.75 -46.58 -4.69
C ASP A 295 -11.28 -47.01 -4.69
N GLU A 296 -10.42 -46.27 -4.00
CA GLU A 296 -9.21 -46.84 -3.42
C GLU A 296 -8.93 -46.22 -2.05
N ASN A 297 -9.07 -47.08 -1.05
CA ASN A 297 -8.74 -46.85 0.35
C ASN A 297 -7.29 -46.37 0.51
N VAL A 298 -7.09 -45.06 0.74
CA VAL A 298 -5.82 -44.57 1.31
C VAL A 298 -6.10 -43.87 2.63
N ASN A 299 -5.84 -44.61 3.70
CA ASN A 299 -6.04 -44.25 5.08
C ASN A 299 -4.94 -43.25 5.54
N TYR A 300 -5.09 -41.97 5.20
CA TYR A 300 -4.23 -40.92 5.77
C TYR A 300 -4.71 -40.54 7.16
N LYS A 301 -4.07 -41.11 8.18
CA LYS A 301 -4.16 -40.61 9.57
C LYS A 301 -3.80 -39.12 9.60
N LYS A 302 -4.81 -38.25 9.72
CA LYS A 302 -4.67 -36.83 10.07
C LYS A 302 -3.99 -36.72 11.43
N LYS A 303 -2.67 -36.52 11.45
CA LYS A 303 -1.97 -36.02 12.65
C LYS A 303 -2.24 -34.53 12.76
N GLY A 304 -3.14 -34.15 13.66
CA GLY A 304 -3.52 -32.77 13.93
C GLY A 304 -2.33 -31.90 14.36
N PHE A 305 -2.21 -30.73 13.72
CA PHE A 305 -1.22 -29.69 14.02
C PHE A 305 -1.27 -29.18 15.47
N PHE A 306 -2.38 -29.40 16.19
CA PHE A 306 -2.56 -29.00 17.59
C PHE A 306 -1.68 -29.76 18.59
N ASN A 307 -1.24 -31.00 18.29
CA ASN A 307 -0.34 -31.74 19.18
C ASN A 307 1.10 -31.21 19.18
N LYS A 308 1.48 -30.37 18.21
CA LYS A 308 2.82 -29.77 18.15
C LYS A 308 2.93 -28.49 19.00
N ILE A 309 1.81 -27.82 19.24
CA ILE A 309 1.71 -26.61 20.08
C ILE A 309 1.58 -26.98 21.56
N LEU A 310 0.84 -28.04 21.89
CA LEU A 310 0.71 -28.54 23.28
C LEU A 310 1.99 -29.18 23.87
N ASN A 311 2.93 -29.61 23.02
CA ASN A 311 4.20 -30.17 23.47
C ASN A 311 5.30 -29.12 23.74
N ILE A 312 5.06 -27.84 23.43
CA ILE A 312 6.01 -26.75 23.70
C ILE A 312 5.80 -26.16 25.11
N PHE A 313 4.62 -26.36 25.72
CA PHE A 313 4.27 -25.82 27.05
C PHE A 313 4.37 -26.84 28.20
N LYS A 314 4.83 -28.08 27.98
CA LYS A 314 5.09 -29.03 29.08
C LYS A 314 6.57 -28.97 29.49
N GLY A 315 6.79 -28.24 30.59
CA GLY A 315 8.09 -28.10 31.25
C GLY A 315 8.74 -29.44 31.59
N LYS A 316 10.08 -29.45 31.48
CA LYS A 316 10.97 -30.56 31.81
C LYS A 316 10.75 -31.00 33.27
N LYS A 317 10.15 -32.17 33.48
CA LYS A 317 10.33 -32.96 34.70
C LYS A 317 11.19 -34.18 34.40
N LYS A 318 12.37 -34.21 35.04
CA LYS A 318 13.26 -35.37 35.09
C LYS A 318 12.51 -36.55 35.74
N LYS A 319 12.49 -37.72 35.09
CA LYS A 319 12.30 -39.00 35.77
C LYS A 319 13.29 -40.02 35.23
N LYS A 320 14.04 -40.57 36.18
CA LYS A 320 15.04 -41.63 36.07
C LYS A 320 14.36 -42.94 35.66
N THR A 321 14.99 -43.70 34.79
CA THR A 321 14.75 -45.15 34.69
C THR A 321 16.08 -45.84 34.96
N LYS A 322 16.08 -46.69 35.99
CA LYS A 322 17.20 -47.54 36.40
C LYS A 322 17.39 -48.65 35.36
N THR A 323 18.62 -48.81 34.89
CA THR A 323 19.12 -50.03 34.25
C THR A 323 19.82 -50.84 35.33
N LYS A 324 19.53 -52.15 35.42
CA LYS A 324 20.22 -53.09 36.30
C LYS A 324 21.49 -53.60 35.61
N ASN A 325 22.58 -53.60 36.41
CA ASN A 325 23.73 -54.53 36.52
C ASN A 325 24.58 -54.79 35.27
N GLU A 326 25.91 -54.88 35.29
CA GLU A 326 27.01 -54.84 36.28
C GLU A 326 28.26 -54.60 35.40
N VAL A 327 28.96 -53.47 35.56
CA VAL A 327 30.35 -53.35 36.04
C VAL A 327 31.24 -54.59 35.82
N ASP A 328 32.20 -54.44 34.90
CA ASP A 328 33.56 -54.93 35.07
C ASP A 328 34.52 -53.73 35.05
N VAL A 329 35.26 -53.61 36.16
CA VAL A 329 36.62 -53.07 36.35
C VAL A 329 36.87 -51.54 36.30
N GLU A 330 37.45 -51.10 37.43
CA GLU A 330 38.26 -49.92 37.79
C GLU A 330 39.09 -49.29 36.64
N GLU A 331 39.54 -48.02 36.64
CA GLU A 331 39.95 -47.13 37.73
C GLU A 331 40.15 -45.69 37.18
N THR A 332 40.16 -44.73 38.10
CA THR A 332 40.81 -43.40 38.06
C THR A 332 40.25 -42.25 37.21
N ILE A 333 40.31 -41.10 37.87
CA ILE A 333 39.71 -39.79 37.62
C ILE A 333 40.78 -38.91 36.97
N ASP A 334 40.42 -38.10 35.97
CA ASP A 334 40.72 -36.67 36.05
C ASP A 334 39.97 -35.83 35.01
N GLU A 335 39.40 -34.76 35.52
CA GLU A 335 38.67 -33.72 34.81
C GLU A 335 39.63 -32.90 33.95
N THR A 336 39.21 -32.56 32.72
CA THR A 336 39.23 -31.18 32.19
C THR A 336 38.80 -31.16 30.72
N ALA A 337 38.24 -30.00 30.32
CA ALA A 337 38.02 -29.54 28.95
C ALA A 337 36.68 -29.87 28.26
N THR A 338 35.81 -28.86 28.23
CA THR A 338 34.70 -28.68 27.28
C THR A 338 35.12 -28.81 25.82
N PRO A 339 34.26 -29.31 24.91
CA PRO A 339 34.34 -28.88 23.52
C PRO A 339 33.02 -28.38 22.89
N ARG A 340 33.25 -27.37 22.06
CA ARG A 340 32.36 -26.60 21.19
C ARG A 340 31.54 -27.47 20.23
N ARG A 341 30.28 -27.10 20.01
CA ARG A 341 29.41 -27.68 18.95
C ARG A 341 29.90 -27.31 17.56
N THR A 342 30.17 -28.33 16.75
CA THR A 342 30.46 -28.26 15.31
C THR A 342 29.15 -28.23 14.49
N ARG A 343 29.14 -27.46 13.38
CA ARG A 343 28.04 -27.35 12.41
C ARG A 343 28.04 -28.55 11.44
N PRO A 344 26.88 -29.08 11.01
CA PRO A 344 26.82 -30.23 10.10
C PRO A 344 27.05 -29.84 8.62
N LYS A 345 27.86 -30.66 7.93
CA LYS A 345 28.11 -30.62 6.47
C LYS A 345 26.96 -31.30 5.71
N ARG A 346 26.52 -30.70 4.59
CA ARG A 346 25.59 -31.29 3.62
C ARG A 346 26.34 -32.20 2.63
N THR A 347 25.87 -33.43 2.46
CA THR A 347 26.31 -34.36 1.41
C THR A 347 25.37 -34.29 0.18
N ARG A 348 25.93 -34.34 -1.03
CA ARG A 348 25.20 -34.45 -2.30
C ARG A 348 25.33 -35.88 -2.85
N LYS A 349 24.21 -36.50 -3.23
CA LYS A 349 24.17 -37.76 -4.01
C LYS A 349 24.60 -37.49 -5.46
N LYS A 350 25.46 -38.36 -6.00
CA LYS A 350 25.80 -38.47 -7.43
C LYS A 350 24.78 -39.38 -8.13
N SER A 351 24.42 -39.06 -9.37
CA SER A 351 23.84 -40.01 -10.32
C SER A 351 24.68 -40.03 -11.60
N ALA A 352 24.81 -41.23 -12.18
CA ALA A 352 25.74 -41.61 -13.22
C ALA A 352 25.42 -41.02 -14.60
N LEU A 353 26.45 -40.99 -15.43
CA LEU A 353 26.56 -40.40 -16.76
C LEU A 353 26.04 -41.36 -17.85
N SER A 354 25.30 -40.85 -18.84
CA SER A 354 25.24 -41.40 -20.19
C SER A 354 25.59 -40.29 -21.19
N LYS A 355 26.57 -40.55 -22.06
CA LYS A 355 27.07 -39.67 -23.13
C LYS A 355 25.99 -39.49 -24.20
N ASP A 356 25.80 -38.29 -24.78
CA ASP A 356 26.48 -37.90 -26.03
C ASP A 356 26.12 -36.46 -26.49
N GLY A 357 27.05 -35.82 -27.20
CA GLY A 357 26.81 -34.78 -28.22
C GLY A 357 26.45 -33.33 -27.84
N GLY A 358 27.39 -32.39 -28.05
CA GLY A 358 27.02 -31.07 -28.60
C GLY A 358 27.40 -29.80 -27.82
N LYS A 359 28.63 -29.31 -28.07
CA LYS A 359 29.13 -27.92 -28.02
C LYS A 359 28.33 -26.89 -27.19
N LYS A 360 28.88 -26.47 -26.03
CA LYS A 360 28.54 -25.20 -25.36
C LYS A 360 29.76 -24.39 -24.93
N LYS A 361 29.69 -23.12 -25.31
CA LYS A 361 30.43 -21.95 -24.80
C LYS A 361 30.41 -21.91 -23.25
N LYS A 362 31.59 -21.86 -22.64
CA LYS A 362 31.81 -21.23 -21.31
C LYS A 362 31.95 -19.72 -21.55
N GLY A 363 31.46 -18.80 -20.74
CA GLY A 363 31.11 -18.85 -19.33
C GLY A 363 31.63 -17.54 -18.73
N PHE A 364 30.74 -16.57 -18.59
CA PHE A 364 30.99 -15.23 -18.06
C PHE A 364 30.87 -15.30 -16.53
N LEU A 365 31.97 -15.10 -15.80
CA LEU A 365 32.11 -14.30 -14.57
C LEU A 365 33.35 -14.72 -13.77
N GLY A 366 34.37 -13.85 -13.82
CA GLY A 366 35.52 -13.83 -12.92
C GLY A 366 36.04 -12.40 -12.89
N ILE A 367 35.39 -11.53 -12.12
CA ILE A 367 35.85 -10.17 -11.85
C ILE A 367 36.46 -10.20 -10.46
N PHE A 368 37.79 -10.27 -10.38
CA PHE A 368 38.63 -9.59 -9.38
C PHE A 368 40.09 -9.62 -9.83
N GLY A 369 40.68 -8.42 -9.97
CA GLY A 369 42.12 -8.18 -9.90
C GLY A 369 42.91 -8.29 -11.20
N GLY A 370 43.48 -7.17 -11.65
CA GLY A 370 44.61 -7.18 -12.60
C GLY A 370 44.60 -6.02 -13.60
N LYS A 371 45.60 -5.15 -13.50
CA LYS A 371 45.79 -3.90 -14.23
C LYS A 371 46.17 -4.08 -15.72
N LYS A 372 45.82 -3.04 -16.48
CA LYS A 372 46.52 -2.38 -17.61
C LYS A 372 46.47 -2.98 -19.03
N ASP A 373 45.94 -2.10 -19.89
CA ASP A 373 46.27 -1.82 -21.30
C ASP A 373 45.47 -2.47 -22.45
N LYS A 374 45.07 -1.55 -23.36
CA LYS A 374 44.45 -1.70 -24.69
C LYS A 374 42.94 -1.99 -24.76
N LYS A 375 42.16 -0.93 -24.97
CA LYS A 375 41.01 -0.86 -25.91
C LYS A 375 40.39 0.55 -25.96
N GLU A 376 41.06 1.45 -26.66
CA GLU A 376 40.45 2.64 -27.28
C GLU A 376 40.03 2.24 -28.70
N GLY A 377 38.73 2.28 -29.02
CA GLY A 377 38.27 1.97 -30.37
C GLY A 377 36.76 1.81 -30.53
N ASP A 378 36.04 1.34 -29.50
CA ASP A 378 34.64 0.89 -29.70
C ASP A 378 33.58 1.64 -28.86
N LYS A 379 33.99 2.66 -28.07
CA LYS A 379 33.08 3.52 -27.29
C LYS A 379 32.74 4.86 -27.98
N THR A 380 33.48 5.25 -29.00
CA THR A 380 33.33 6.51 -29.74
C THR A 380 32.22 6.47 -30.79
N SER A 381 31.97 5.31 -31.42
CA SER A 381 30.95 5.14 -32.48
C SER A 381 29.51 5.20 -31.96
N LYS A 382 29.22 4.58 -30.80
CA LYS A 382 27.88 4.60 -30.17
C LYS A 382 27.54 5.94 -29.49
N LYS A 383 28.54 6.71 -29.03
CA LYS A 383 28.32 8.04 -28.43
C LYS A 383 28.04 9.11 -29.49
N LYS A 384 28.67 9.04 -30.67
CA LYS A 384 28.45 9.95 -31.81
C LYS A 384 27.03 9.81 -32.39
N LYS A 385 26.59 8.57 -32.68
CA LYS A 385 25.22 8.29 -33.18
C LYS A 385 24.09 8.74 -32.23
N LYS A 386 24.27 8.70 -30.90
CA LYS A 386 23.28 9.25 -29.94
C LYS A 386 23.29 10.78 -29.87
N LYS A 387 24.44 11.44 -30.07
CA LYS A 387 24.56 12.90 -30.06
C LYS A 387 23.94 13.53 -31.32
N ASP A 388 24.13 12.91 -32.48
CA ASP A 388 23.60 13.39 -33.76
C ASP A 388 22.07 13.24 -33.82
N LYS A 389 21.53 12.13 -33.31
CA LYS A 389 20.07 11.92 -33.20
C LYS A 389 19.39 12.91 -32.24
N LYS A 390 20.10 13.37 -31.19
CA LYS A 390 19.61 14.36 -30.22
C LYS A 390 19.70 15.79 -30.77
N LYS A 391 20.74 16.13 -31.55
CA LYS A 391 20.85 17.40 -32.28
C LYS A 391 19.77 17.54 -33.37
N GLY A 392 19.50 16.49 -34.13
CA GLY A 392 18.44 16.49 -35.16
C GLY A 392 17.03 16.69 -34.58
N LYS A 393 16.74 16.11 -33.41
CA LYS A 393 15.47 16.35 -32.71
C LYS A 393 15.35 17.78 -32.18
N LYS A 394 16.42 18.38 -31.64
CA LYS A 394 16.40 19.78 -31.18
C LYS A 394 16.15 20.76 -32.33
N LYS A 395 16.85 20.61 -33.46
CA LYS A 395 16.64 21.47 -34.64
C LYS A 395 15.22 21.41 -35.19
N LYS A 396 14.57 20.24 -35.16
CA LYS A 396 13.16 20.10 -35.59
C LYS A 396 12.19 20.81 -34.65
N VAL A 397 12.43 20.74 -33.34
CA VAL A 397 11.60 21.45 -32.35
C VAL A 397 11.78 22.96 -32.45
N GLU A 398 13.00 23.45 -32.67
CA GLU A 398 13.26 24.89 -32.89
C GLU A 398 12.56 25.40 -34.17
N THR A 399 12.55 24.63 -35.25
CA THR A 399 11.85 25.03 -36.50
C THR A 399 10.33 24.95 -36.39
N GLU A 400 9.77 24.05 -35.58
CA GLU A 400 8.34 24.02 -35.29
C GLU A 400 7.92 25.18 -34.37
N LEU A 401 8.75 25.57 -33.40
CA LEU A 401 8.51 26.73 -32.55
C LEU A 401 8.55 28.05 -33.34
N GLU A 402 9.54 28.24 -34.23
CA GLU A 402 9.59 29.44 -35.10
C GLU A 402 8.37 29.55 -36.03
N LYS A 403 7.80 28.42 -36.48
CA LYS A 403 6.57 28.42 -37.27
C LYS A 403 5.35 28.84 -36.44
N LEU A 404 5.21 28.29 -35.24
CA LEU A 404 4.13 28.65 -34.31
C LEU A 404 4.19 30.13 -33.90
N GLU A 405 5.40 30.67 -33.67
CA GLU A 405 5.56 32.11 -33.38
C GLU A 405 5.14 33.01 -34.54
N ARG A 406 5.38 32.59 -35.79
CA ARG A 406 4.90 33.33 -36.97
C ARG A 406 3.38 33.27 -37.11
N GLU A 407 2.78 32.10 -36.93
CA GLU A 407 1.31 31.94 -36.96
C GLU A 407 0.63 32.78 -35.87
N ILE A 408 1.18 32.81 -34.65
CA ILE A 408 0.65 33.66 -33.57
C ILE A 408 0.73 35.14 -33.95
N LYS A 409 1.83 35.57 -34.58
CA LYS A 409 2.02 36.96 -34.98
C LYS A 409 1.06 37.38 -36.10
N GLU A 410 0.80 36.49 -37.06
CA GLU A 410 -0.21 36.72 -38.11
C GLU A 410 -1.63 36.82 -37.52
N LEU A 411 -1.99 35.94 -36.57
CA LEU A 411 -3.28 36.00 -35.88
C LEU A 411 -3.44 37.27 -35.05
N GLU A 412 -2.38 37.77 -34.41
CA GLU A 412 -2.41 39.06 -33.71
C GLU A 412 -2.60 40.25 -34.66
N GLU A 413 -2.01 40.21 -35.86
CA GLU A 413 -2.21 41.25 -36.88
C GLU A 413 -3.63 41.22 -37.46
N GLU A 414 -4.21 40.04 -37.69
CA GLU A 414 -5.62 39.90 -38.08
C GLU A 414 -6.57 40.40 -37.00
N LEU A 415 -6.31 40.09 -35.73
CA LEU A 415 -7.09 40.60 -34.59
C LEU A 415 -7.01 42.13 -34.47
N LYS A 416 -5.86 42.74 -34.79
CA LYS A 416 -5.69 44.20 -34.82
C LYS A 416 -6.42 44.85 -35.99
N LYS A 417 -6.48 44.21 -37.16
CA LYS A 417 -7.29 44.68 -38.30
C LYS A 417 -8.79 44.59 -37.98
N ASN A 418 -9.26 43.45 -37.47
CA ASN A 418 -10.66 43.28 -37.10
C ASN A 418 -11.14 44.22 -35.98
N LYS A 419 -10.23 44.71 -35.12
CA LYS A 419 -10.55 45.76 -34.13
C LYS A 419 -10.59 47.17 -34.70
N LYS A 420 -9.90 47.43 -35.82
CA LYS A 420 -9.95 48.72 -36.53
C LYS A 420 -11.17 48.83 -37.44
N ASP A 421 -11.69 47.71 -37.93
CA ASP A 421 -12.88 47.69 -38.80
C ASP A 421 -14.20 47.70 -38.02
N ASN A 422 -14.16 47.54 -36.68
CA ASN A 422 -15.32 47.56 -35.77
C ASN A 422 -15.40 48.80 -34.86
N ASN A 423 -14.62 49.84 -35.17
CA ASN A 423 -14.61 51.15 -34.50
C ASN A 423 -14.65 52.24 -35.58
#